data_AF-A0AAV9VH19-F1
#
_entry.id   AF-A0AAV9VH19-F1
#
_cell.length_a   1.000
_cell.length_b   1.000
_cell.length_c   1.000
_cell.angle_alpha   90.00
_cell.angle_beta   90.00
_cell.angle_gamma   90.00
#
_symmetry.space_group_name_H-M   'P 1'
#
loop_
_entity.id
_entity.type
_entity.pdbx_description
1 polymer ?
#
loop_
_entity_poly.entity_id
_entity_poly.type
_entity_poly.pdbx_seq_one_letter_code
_entity_poly.pdbx_strand_id
1 'polypeptide(L)'
;MIPGTEPQKIQLDNASVAQELCWNVLGIKEGMAKDIAITTSNGVVKKGSVASTSGRPLIRFKRSRSCLWILGVLVILILVGLGVGLGVGLTRRSSSSSSDNIADNATGGGGSDTTSVSAGTVTAGTTRPASNNSNGIKTVTETYKLRPSQTAAAAHWRPTAGETWQITLIGAPNNTNEDVSAYDIDLFDNSPSFIASLKLKGYKIICYFSAGSYEDWRSDAGNFTKEDYGEAMDGWEGEWWLDTNSENVRSIMSDRIALAQAKGCDAIDPDNINGYQNPTGFNLTEGDAVSFLRFMAGEAHNRGMAIGLKNGGAIVDDVVDFMDFCVQESCVAYKECGPYHTFLEYNSPVFHLEYPDESEMTVAEICSPNNGAQGFSTLIKHLILDDWTEHCP
;
A
#
# COMPACT_ATOMS: atom_id res chain seq x y z
N MET A 1 -64.96 16.08 -63.99
CA MET A 1 -64.58 17.48 -64.33
C MET A 1 -63.38 17.85 -63.45
N ILE A 2 -62.41 18.52 -64.06
CA ILE A 2 -61.09 19.00 -63.60
C ILE A 2 -61.23 20.01 -62.43
N PRO A 3 -60.18 20.58 -61.77
CA PRO A 3 -58.90 20.16 -61.14
C PRO A 3 -58.96 20.42 -59.59
N GLY A 4 -57.99 20.19 -58.68
CA GLY A 4 -56.53 20.40 -58.60
C GLY A 4 -56.21 21.67 -57.80
N THR A 5 -55.24 21.60 -56.86
CA THR A 5 -54.41 22.73 -56.39
C THR A 5 -53.23 22.23 -55.55
N GLU A 6 -52.04 22.71 -55.92
CA GLU A 6 -50.76 22.66 -55.20
C GLU A 6 -50.61 23.95 -54.33
N PRO A 7 -49.46 24.26 -53.71
CA PRO A 7 -49.18 24.17 -52.28
C PRO A 7 -49.17 25.52 -51.53
N GLN A 8 -49.15 25.49 -50.19
CA GLN A 8 -48.79 26.64 -49.36
C GLN A 8 -47.68 26.26 -48.36
N LYS A 9 -46.55 26.96 -48.46
CA LYS A 9 -45.49 27.06 -47.44
C LYS A 9 -46.09 27.64 -46.16
N ILE A 10 -45.81 27.02 -45.01
CA ILE A 10 -45.80 27.73 -43.73
C ILE A 10 -44.44 27.55 -43.08
N GLN A 11 -43.99 28.68 -42.56
CA GLN A 11 -42.71 29.07 -42.01
C GLN A 11 -42.44 28.36 -40.68
N LEU A 12 -41.17 28.01 -40.47
CA LEU A 12 -40.61 27.52 -39.22
C LEU A 12 -40.69 28.60 -38.13
N ASP A 13 -41.16 28.22 -36.94
CA ASP A 13 -40.82 28.89 -35.69
C ASP A 13 -40.28 27.87 -34.69
N ASN A 14 -39.15 28.25 -34.09
CA ASN A 14 -38.28 27.41 -33.27
C ASN A 14 -38.86 27.16 -31.87
N ALA A 15 -39.29 25.92 -31.61
CA ALA A 15 -39.24 25.27 -30.30
C ALA A 15 -39.65 23.79 -30.47
N SER A 16 -38.67 22.88 -30.65
CA SER A 16 -38.75 21.42 -30.35
C SER A 16 -37.79 20.53 -31.17
N VAL A 17 -36.82 21.06 -31.91
CA VAL A 17 -35.80 20.23 -32.59
C VAL A 17 -34.56 20.06 -31.72
N ALA A 18 -34.64 19.19 -30.71
CA ALA A 18 -33.48 18.62 -30.03
C ALA A 18 -33.83 17.30 -29.33
N GLN A 19 -34.72 16.50 -29.92
CA GLN A 19 -35.13 15.22 -29.34
C GLN A 19 -35.46 14.21 -30.45
N GLU A 20 -34.54 14.03 -31.39
CA GLU A 20 -34.44 12.89 -32.29
C GLU A 20 -33.29 13.17 -33.25
N LEU A 21 -32.09 12.69 -32.93
CA LEU A 21 -30.95 12.42 -33.84
C LEU A 21 -29.70 12.16 -32.99
N CYS A 22 -29.62 10.98 -32.38
CA CYS A 22 -28.35 10.28 -32.13
C CYS A 22 -28.64 8.84 -31.65
N TRP A 23 -29.27 8.05 -32.52
CA TRP A 23 -29.43 6.60 -32.29
C TRP A 23 -28.76 5.74 -33.37
N ASN A 24 -27.88 6.28 -34.20
CA ASN A 24 -27.25 5.49 -35.29
C ASN A 24 -25.75 5.77 -35.51
N VAL A 25 -24.96 5.88 -34.44
CA VAL A 25 -23.51 5.62 -34.50
C VAL A 25 -23.07 4.85 -33.24
N LEU A 26 -23.70 3.70 -33.00
CA LEU A 26 -23.22 2.70 -32.06
C LEU A 26 -23.33 1.35 -32.75
N GLY A 27 -22.21 0.87 -33.31
CA GLY A 27 -22.07 -0.49 -33.79
C GLY A 27 -22.01 -1.46 -32.61
N ILE A 28 -23.16 -1.66 -31.95
CA ILE A 28 -23.38 -2.74 -30.99
C ILE A 28 -23.96 -3.90 -31.80
N LYS A 29 -23.14 -4.92 -32.07
CA LYS A 29 -23.67 -6.23 -32.46
C LYS A 29 -24.15 -6.91 -31.18
N GLU A 30 -25.42 -7.25 -31.17
CA GLU A 30 -26.11 -8.06 -30.16
C GLU A 30 -25.32 -9.35 -29.83
N GLY A 31 -25.22 -9.66 -28.55
CA GLY A 31 -24.61 -10.89 -28.05
C GLY A 31 -25.39 -12.12 -28.51
N MET A 32 -24.71 -13.04 -29.19
CA MET A 32 -25.26 -14.36 -29.48
C MET A 32 -25.13 -15.25 -28.25
N ALA A 33 -26.28 -15.65 -27.68
CA ALA A 33 -26.33 -16.76 -26.73
C ALA A 33 -25.81 -18.03 -27.40
N LYS A 34 -24.84 -18.71 -26.78
CA LYS A 34 -24.41 -20.05 -27.20
C LYS A 34 -25.03 -21.08 -26.26
N ASP A 35 -25.83 -21.98 -26.83
CA ASP A 35 -26.32 -23.17 -26.13
C ASP A 35 -25.16 -24.14 -25.89
N ILE A 36 -24.91 -24.52 -24.64
CA ILE A 36 -23.96 -25.58 -24.28
C ILE A 36 -24.76 -26.81 -23.84
N ALA A 37 -24.55 -27.93 -24.52
CA ALA A 37 -25.07 -29.24 -24.12
C ALA A 37 -23.93 -30.07 -23.49
N ILE A 38 -24.13 -30.53 -22.26
CA ILE A 38 -23.21 -31.47 -21.61
C ILE A 38 -23.89 -32.83 -21.58
N THR A 39 -23.28 -33.81 -22.25
CA THR A 39 -23.75 -35.21 -22.25
C THR A 39 -23.05 -35.96 -21.13
N THR A 40 -23.81 -36.44 -20.14
CA THR A 40 -23.30 -37.41 -19.16
C THR A 40 -23.49 -38.83 -19.69
N SER A 41 -22.71 -39.79 -19.18
CA SER A 41 -22.69 -41.20 -19.63
C SER A 41 -24.04 -41.93 -19.59
N ASN A 42 -25.07 -41.33 -18.99
CA ASN A 42 -26.42 -41.89 -18.86
C ASN A 42 -27.49 -41.12 -19.68
N GLY A 43 -27.10 -40.26 -20.62
CA GLY A 43 -28.00 -39.78 -21.69
C GLY A 43 -29.05 -38.72 -21.32
N VAL A 44 -28.91 -38.00 -20.19
CA VAL A 44 -29.85 -36.92 -19.83
C VAL A 44 -29.33 -35.56 -20.34
N VAL A 45 -30.12 -34.90 -21.19
CA VAL A 45 -29.86 -33.53 -21.68
C VAL A 45 -30.63 -32.52 -20.81
N LYS A 46 -29.92 -31.65 -20.08
CA LYS A 46 -30.52 -30.45 -19.46
C LYS A 46 -30.10 -29.21 -20.24
N LYS A 47 -31.07 -28.42 -20.69
CA LYS A 47 -30.84 -27.07 -21.26
C LYS A 47 -30.88 -26.04 -20.15
N GLY A 48 -29.85 -25.20 -20.06
CA GLY A 48 -29.84 -24.00 -19.22
C GLY A 48 -29.11 -22.88 -19.94
N SER A 49 -29.65 -21.66 -19.85
CA SER A 49 -28.99 -20.44 -20.32
C SER A 49 -28.24 -19.79 -19.16
N VAL A 50 -26.95 -19.53 -19.32
CA VAL A 50 -26.16 -18.72 -18.39
C VAL A 50 -26.00 -17.35 -19.02
N ALA A 51 -26.54 -16.31 -18.38
CA ALA A 51 -26.25 -14.92 -18.72
C ALA A 51 -24.91 -14.55 -18.08
N SER A 52 -23.87 -14.41 -18.91
CA SER A 52 -22.57 -13.88 -18.51
C SER A 52 -22.62 -12.35 -18.59
N THR A 53 -22.93 -11.69 -17.48
CA THR A 53 -22.69 -10.24 -17.33
C THR A 53 -21.30 -10.02 -16.76
N SER A 54 -20.28 -10.16 -17.59
CA SER A 54 -18.94 -9.66 -17.33
C SER A 54 -18.39 -9.06 -18.63
N GLY A 55 -18.93 -7.90 -18.96
CA GLY A 55 -18.43 -7.04 -20.03
C GLY A 55 -18.50 -5.62 -19.55
N ARG A 56 -17.48 -5.18 -18.80
CA ARG A 56 -17.23 -3.73 -18.68
C ARG A 56 -16.43 -3.29 -19.90
N PRO A 57 -16.71 -2.10 -20.45
CA PRO A 57 -15.81 -1.45 -21.39
C PRO A 57 -14.50 -1.12 -20.65
N LEU A 58 -13.35 -1.33 -21.31
CA LEU A 58 -12.06 -0.86 -20.82
C LEU A 58 -12.18 0.65 -20.53
N ILE A 59 -12.11 1.02 -19.26
CA ILE A 59 -12.11 2.42 -18.83
C ILE A 59 -10.82 3.03 -19.38
N ARG A 60 -10.98 3.94 -20.33
CA ARG A 60 -9.88 4.66 -20.95
C ARG A 60 -9.47 5.78 -20.00
N PHE A 61 -8.44 5.55 -19.19
CA PHE A 61 -7.77 6.59 -18.40
C PHE A 61 -7.44 7.77 -19.31
N LYS A 62 -8.16 8.89 -19.16
CA LYS A 62 -7.87 10.13 -19.88
C LYS A 62 -6.95 10.99 -19.02
N ARG A 63 -5.66 10.69 -19.09
CA ARG A 63 -4.61 11.43 -18.38
C ARG A 63 -4.46 12.84 -18.96
N SER A 64 -4.74 13.86 -18.16
CA SER A 64 -4.28 15.23 -18.42
C SER A 64 -2.83 15.35 -17.93
N ARG A 65 -1.87 15.40 -18.86
CA ARG A 65 -0.42 15.49 -18.59
C ARG A 65 0.02 16.79 -17.90
N SER A 66 -0.91 17.65 -17.47
CA SER A 66 -0.62 19.05 -17.15
C SER A 66 -0.63 19.40 -15.67
N CYS A 67 -1.08 18.52 -14.76
CA CYS A 67 -1.30 18.91 -13.35
C CYS A 67 -0.14 18.56 -12.40
N LEU A 68 0.52 17.40 -12.57
CA LEU A 68 1.66 16.98 -11.74
C LEU A 68 2.89 17.89 -11.91
N TRP A 69 3.06 18.49 -13.09
CA TRP A 69 4.12 19.48 -13.34
C TRP A 69 3.92 20.78 -12.54
N ILE A 70 2.68 21.17 -12.25
CA ILE A 70 2.37 22.44 -11.59
C ILE A 70 2.70 22.37 -10.09
N LEU A 71 2.45 21.23 -9.44
CA LEU A 71 2.80 21.00 -8.03
C LEU A 71 4.32 20.95 -7.80
N GLY A 72 5.07 20.26 -8.68
CA GLY A 72 6.53 20.24 -8.61
C GLY A 72 7.18 21.62 -8.80
N VAL A 73 6.64 22.43 -9.72
CA VAL A 73 7.15 23.79 -9.96
C VAL A 73 6.79 24.76 -8.82
N LEU A 74 5.62 24.63 -8.19
CA LEU A 74 5.22 25.46 -7.05
C LEU A 74 6.07 25.19 -5.80
N VAL A 75 6.41 23.94 -5.52
CA VAL A 75 7.30 23.58 -4.40
C VAL A 75 8.72 24.12 -4.63
N ILE A 76 9.24 24.04 -5.86
CA ILE A 76 10.56 24.59 -6.21
C ILE A 76 10.57 26.12 -6.09
N LEU A 77 9.51 26.82 -6.51
CA LEU A 77 9.43 28.28 -6.38
C LEU A 77 9.31 28.75 -4.94
N ILE A 78 8.63 28.00 -4.07
CA ILE A 78 8.53 28.29 -2.63
C ILE A 78 9.90 28.09 -1.95
N LEU A 79 10.65 27.05 -2.30
CA LEU A 79 11.97 26.79 -1.74
C LEU A 79 13.02 27.81 -2.20
N VAL A 80 12.97 28.26 -3.46
CA VAL A 80 13.86 29.33 -3.95
C VAL A 80 13.48 30.70 -3.35
N GLY A 81 12.18 30.97 -3.15
CA GLY A 81 11.70 32.20 -2.49
C GLY A 81 12.16 32.33 -1.03
N LEU A 82 12.21 31.22 -0.29
CA LEU A 82 12.67 31.20 1.11
C LEU A 82 14.21 31.25 1.22
N GLY A 83 14.95 30.72 0.24
CA GLY A 83 16.42 30.72 0.22
C GLY A 83 17.06 32.07 -0.10
N VAL A 84 16.35 32.99 -0.77
CA VAL A 84 16.87 34.32 -1.12
C VAL A 84 16.43 35.41 -0.10
N GLY A 85 15.45 35.11 0.76
CA GLY A 85 14.86 36.06 1.73
C GLY A 85 15.59 36.23 3.07
N LEU A 86 16.61 35.41 3.39
CA LEU A 86 17.37 35.49 4.66
C LEU A 86 18.79 36.07 4.51
N GLY A 87 19.13 36.57 3.32
CA GLY A 87 20.47 37.04 2.98
C GLY A 87 20.66 38.57 3.02
N VAL A 88 20.07 39.32 3.96
CA VAL A 88 20.43 40.74 4.14
C VAL A 88 20.42 41.14 5.63
N GLY A 89 21.62 41.12 6.21
CA GLY A 89 22.10 42.13 7.16
C GLY A 89 21.57 42.11 8.60
N LEU A 90 22.47 41.85 9.55
CA LEU A 90 22.75 42.75 10.68
C LEU A 90 24.11 42.41 11.30
N THR A 91 25.17 43.05 10.78
CA THR A 91 26.44 43.21 11.49
C THR A 91 26.44 44.55 12.23
N ARG A 92 26.59 44.55 13.56
CA ARG A 92 27.37 45.60 14.25
C ARG A 92 27.91 45.14 15.61
N ARG A 93 29.15 45.57 15.82
CA ARG A 93 30.17 45.20 16.83
C ARG A 93 30.49 46.42 17.69
N SER A 94 30.76 46.23 18.98
CA SER A 94 31.70 46.99 19.85
C SER A 94 31.47 46.59 21.33
N SER A 95 32.38 45.84 21.99
CA SER A 95 33.51 46.30 22.86
C SER A 95 33.06 47.06 24.12
N SER A 96 33.56 46.92 25.35
CA SER A 96 34.72 46.25 25.99
C SER A 96 34.71 46.61 27.51
N SER A 97 35.65 46.06 28.29
CA SER A 97 36.15 46.44 29.65
C SER A 97 35.63 45.58 30.82
N SER A 98 36.48 44.74 31.43
CA SER A 98 37.44 44.99 32.55
C SER A 98 36.81 44.58 33.89
N SER A 99 37.45 44.04 34.93
CA SER A 99 38.77 43.48 35.27
C SER A 99 38.60 42.81 36.67
N ASP A 100 39.41 41.78 36.93
CA ASP A 100 40.02 41.32 38.20
C ASP A 100 39.37 41.57 39.58
N ASN A 101 39.33 40.54 40.45
CA ASN A 101 40.20 40.49 41.64
C ASN A 101 40.06 39.19 42.48
N ILE A 102 41.20 38.91 43.13
CA ILE A 102 41.69 37.78 43.94
C ILE A 102 41.22 37.84 45.42
N ALA A 103 41.14 36.68 46.08
CA ALA A 103 41.65 36.35 47.45
C ALA A 103 40.98 35.04 47.95
N ASP A 104 41.70 33.91 48.03
CA ASP A 104 42.49 33.41 49.18
C ASP A 104 41.66 32.97 50.40
N ASN A 105 41.70 31.67 50.73
CA ASN A 105 42.32 31.22 51.98
C ASN A 105 42.62 29.71 52.00
N ALA A 106 43.71 29.36 52.67
CA ALA A 106 44.43 28.09 52.67
C ALA A 106 44.09 27.18 53.87
N THR A 107 44.68 25.97 53.83
CA THR A 107 45.17 25.05 54.90
C THR A 107 44.69 23.60 54.67
N GLY A 108 45.49 22.52 54.73
CA GLY A 108 46.92 22.29 54.97
C GLY A 108 47.18 20.80 55.29
N GLY A 109 48.31 20.24 54.79
CA GLY A 109 49.02 19.01 55.26
C GLY A 109 48.37 17.64 54.97
N GLY A 110 49.05 16.54 54.63
CA GLY A 110 50.47 16.17 54.52
C GLY A 110 50.69 14.69 54.96
N GLY A 111 51.40 13.87 54.16
CA GLY A 111 52.05 12.56 54.50
C GLY A 111 51.16 11.30 54.47
N SER A 112 51.32 10.32 53.56
CA SER A 112 52.36 9.26 53.38
C SER A 112 52.43 8.22 54.50
N ASP A 113 51.99 6.97 54.28
CA ASP A 113 52.86 5.78 54.08
C ASP A 113 52.16 4.40 54.09
N THR A 114 52.51 3.61 53.06
CA THR A 114 52.80 2.16 52.90
C THR A 114 52.33 1.01 53.85
N THR A 115 51.81 -0.04 53.18
CA THR A 115 52.02 -1.52 53.31
C THR A 115 51.43 -2.40 54.44
N SER A 116 50.68 -3.47 54.05
CA SER A 116 51.03 -4.92 54.20
C SER A 116 49.80 -5.83 53.96
N VAL A 117 49.82 -6.71 52.94
CA VAL A 117 50.01 -8.19 52.94
C VAL A 117 48.93 -9.04 53.64
N SER A 118 48.22 -9.86 52.87
CA SER A 118 48.02 -11.29 53.19
C SER A 118 47.69 -12.12 51.96
N ALA A 119 48.39 -13.25 51.86
CA ALA A 119 48.34 -14.24 50.80
C ALA A 119 47.46 -15.44 51.21
N GLY A 120 46.87 -16.10 50.22
CA GLY A 120 46.27 -17.43 50.33
C GLY A 120 46.36 -18.16 48.99
N THR A 121 47.17 -19.20 48.93
CA THR A 121 47.47 -20.04 47.76
C THR A 121 46.93 -21.45 48.00
N VAL A 122 46.15 -22.02 47.06
CA VAL A 122 46.20 -23.43 46.51
C VAL A 122 45.06 -23.53 45.45
N THR A 123 45.06 -24.24 44.31
CA THR A 123 45.93 -25.24 43.64
C THR A 123 45.62 -25.18 42.15
N ALA A 124 46.62 -25.38 41.28
CA ALA A 124 46.46 -25.52 39.83
C ALA A 124 46.05 -26.95 39.44
N GLY A 125 45.07 -27.06 38.52
CA GLY A 125 44.76 -28.26 37.75
C GLY A 125 44.81 -27.92 36.27
N THR A 126 45.84 -28.43 35.58
CA THR A 126 46.15 -28.14 34.18
C THR A 126 45.39 -29.08 33.25
N THR A 127 44.50 -28.56 32.41
CA THR A 127 44.07 -29.23 31.18
C THR A 127 44.09 -28.25 30.00
N ARG A 128 44.88 -28.65 29.01
CA ARG A 128 45.25 -28.01 27.74
C ARG A 128 44.02 -27.73 26.85
N PRO A 129 43.78 -26.52 26.31
CA PRO A 129 42.86 -26.38 25.19
C PRO A 129 43.61 -26.73 23.91
N ALA A 130 43.07 -27.70 23.17
CA ALA A 130 43.50 -27.97 21.81
C ALA A 130 43.07 -26.80 20.91
N SER A 131 44.07 -26.20 20.27
CA SER A 131 43.91 -25.37 19.07
C SER A 131 43.16 -26.18 18.02
N ASN A 132 41.98 -25.71 17.61
CA ASN A 132 41.41 -25.99 16.30
C ASN A 132 40.93 -24.67 15.71
N ASN A 133 41.70 -24.24 14.73
CA ASN A 133 41.48 -23.08 13.89
C ASN A 133 40.85 -23.59 12.59
N SER A 134 39.56 -23.32 12.33
CA SER A 134 39.01 -23.19 10.97
C SER A 134 37.48 -23.05 10.96
N ASN A 135 37.04 -22.04 10.21
CA ASN A 135 35.69 -21.76 9.73
C ASN A 135 34.75 -21.08 10.73
N GLY A 136 34.93 -19.76 10.86
CA GLY A 136 33.92 -18.86 11.39
C GLY A 136 32.66 -18.91 10.54
N ILE A 137 31.70 -19.72 10.98
CA ILE A 137 30.29 -19.40 10.80
C ILE A 137 30.08 -18.15 11.65
N LYS A 138 30.02 -16.99 10.99
CA LYS A 138 29.41 -15.81 11.60
C LYS A 138 27.92 -16.14 11.70
N THR A 139 27.51 -16.71 12.82
CA THR A 139 26.09 -16.73 13.21
C THR A 139 25.74 -15.28 13.50
N VAL A 140 25.34 -14.54 12.47
CA VAL A 140 24.73 -13.22 12.65
C VAL A 140 23.37 -13.49 13.28
N THR A 141 23.37 -13.55 14.61
CA THR A 141 22.14 -13.53 15.40
C THR A 141 21.76 -12.07 15.54
N GLU A 142 21.43 -11.40 14.44
CA GLU A 142 20.57 -10.22 14.57
C GLU A 142 19.22 -10.77 15.00
N THR A 143 18.93 -10.60 16.27
CA THR A 143 17.66 -11.03 16.85
C THR A 143 16.63 -10.05 16.32
N TYR A 144 15.73 -10.52 15.45
CA TYR A 144 14.59 -9.73 15.01
C TYR A 144 13.87 -9.11 16.21
N LYS A 145 13.38 -7.87 16.05
CA LYS A 145 12.51 -7.23 17.02
C LYS A 145 11.28 -8.12 17.22
N LEU A 146 10.88 -8.28 18.48
CA LEU A 146 9.70 -9.07 18.84
C LEU A 146 8.48 -8.16 18.87
N ARG A 147 7.42 -8.55 18.15
CA ARG A 147 6.12 -7.91 18.31
C ARG A 147 5.55 -8.23 19.70
N PRO A 148 4.86 -7.27 20.36
CA PRO A 148 4.15 -7.54 21.60
C PRO A 148 3.21 -8.75 21.46
N SER A 149 3.20 -9.64 22.45
CA SER A 149 2.30 -10.78 22.46
C SER A 149 0.86 -10.28 22.61
N GLN A 150 0.06 -10.36 21.55
CA GLN A 150 -1.37 -10.09 21.62
C GLN A 150 -2.09 -11.31 22.23
N THR A 151 -2.47 -11.20 23.50
CA THR A 151 -3.00 -12.31 24.33
C THR A 151 -4.38 -12.87 23.92
N ALA A 152 -4.95 -12.51 22.76
CA ALA A 152 -6.30 -12.93 22.39
C ALA A 152 -6.58 -13.10 20.87
N ALA A 153 -5.59 -12.92 19.99
CA ALA A 153 -5.82 -13.04 18.55
C ALA A 153 -5.85 -14.50 18.06
N ALA A 154 -6.66 -14.78 17.03
CA ALA A 154 -6.64 -16.08 16.36
C ALA A 154 -5.28 -16.29 15.66
N ALA A 155 -4.84 -17.54 15.55
CA ALA A 155 -3.65 -17.86 14.77
C ALA A 155 -3.87 -17.46 13.30
N HIS A 156 -2.97 -16.62 12.79
CA HIS A 156 -2.96 -16.13 11.41
C HIS A 156 -1.61 -16.40 10.76
N TRP A 157 -1.54 -16.29 9.44
CA TRP A 157 -0.28 -16.34 8.70
C TRP A 157 0.60 -15.16 9.10
N ARG A 158 1.86 -15.44 9.43
CA ARG A 158 2.88 -14.43 9.71
C ARG A 158 3.94 -14.51 8.61
N PRO A 159 3.80 -13.72 7.54
CA PRO A 159 4.77 -13.75 6.47
C PRO A 159 6.14 -13.30 6.97
N THR A 160 7.20 -13.79 6.33
CA THR A 160 8.58 -13.46 6.71
C THR A 160 9.32 -12.65 5.67
N ALA A 161 10.35 -11.91 6.08
CA ALA A 161 11.19 -11.16 5.16
C ALA A 161 11.71 -12.03 4.00
N GLY A 162 11.64 -11.52 2.77
CA GLY A 162 12.03 -12.22 1.55
C GLY A 162 10.99 -13.17 0.97
N GLU A 163 9.79 -13.28 1.56
CA GLU A 163 8.70 -14.05 0.97
C GLU A 163 8.32 -13.48 -0.42
N THR A 164 8.14 -14.36 -1.39
CA THR A 164 7.84 -14.01 -2.80
C THR A 164 6.35 -13.85 -3.03
N TRP A 165 5.97 -13.00 -3.97
CA TRP A 165 4.58 -12.64 -4.17
C TRP A 165 4.30 -12.23 -5.63
N GLN A 166 3.02 -12.15 -5.96
CA GLN A 166 2.48 -11.59 -7.19
C GLN A 166 1.25 -10.75 -6.83
N ILE A 167 1.00 -9.68 -7.59
CA ILE A 167 -0.19 -8.85 -7.45
C ILE A 167 -0.90 -8.67 -8.80
N THR A 168 -2.23 -8.80 -8.80
CA THR A 168 -3.08 -8.48 -9.95
C THR A 168 -4.43 -7.96 -9.46
N LEU A 169 -4.71 -6.69 -9.77
CA LEU A 169 -5.93 -6.02 -9.28
C LEU A 169 -6.95 -5.78 -10.40
N ILE A 170 -6.55 -5.87 -11.67
CA ILE A 170 -7.49 -5.79 -12.81
C ILE A 170 -8.00 -7.18 -13.21
N GLY A 171 -8.87 -7.73 -12.36
CA GLY A 171 -9.50 -9.04 -12.54
C GLY A 171 -8.71 -10.20 -11.90
N ALA A 172 -9.09 -11.43 -12.27
CA ALA A 172 -8.45 -12.62 -11.74
C ALA A 172 -7.11 -12.91 -12.46
N PRO A 173 -6.04 -13.28 -11.74
CA PRO A 173 -4.77 -13.65 -12.35
C PRO A 173 -4.94 -14.73 -13.42
N ASN A 174 -4.42 -14.49 -14.62
CA ASN A 174 -4.45 -15.49 -15.69
C ASN A 174 -3.38 -16.57 -15.46
N ASN A 175 -2.24 -16.20 -14.87
CA ASN A 175 -1.19 -17.15 -14.48
C ASN A 175 -1.35 -17.55 -13.01
N THR A 176 -1.64 -18.82 -12.78
CA THR A 176 -1.88 -19.38 -11.44
C THR A 176 -0.86 -20.46 -11.08
N ASN A 177 0.30 -20.48 -11.74
CA ASN A 177 1.39 -21.44 -11.49
C ASN A 177 2.74 -20.73 -11.35
N GLU A 178 2.74 -19.49 -10.84
CA GLU A 178 3.99 -18.78 -10.57
C GLU A 178 4.72 -19.37 -9.37
N ASP A 179 6.05 -19.27 -9.37
CA ASP A 179 6.90 -19.71 -8.25
C ASP A 179 6.95 -18.62 -7.17
N VAL A 180 5.77 -18.32 -6.61
CA VAL A 180 5.56 -17.30 -5.57
C VAL A 180 4.89 -17.92 -4.35
N SER A 181 5.03 -17.27 -3.20
CA SER A 181 4.44 -17.75 -1.94
C SER A 181 3.01 -17.23 -1.75
N ALA A 182 2.74 -16.00 -2.20
CA ALA A 182 1.45 -15.33 -2.06
C ALA A 182 0.96 -14.66 -3.36
N TYR A 183 -0.36 -14.60 -3.51
CA TYR A 183 -1.03 -13.74 -4.49
C TYR A 183 -1.82 -12.66 -3.77
N ASP A 184 -1.63 -11.41 -4.18
CA ASP A 184 -2.48 -10.28 -3.82
C ASP A 184 -3.44 -9.97 -4.95
N ILE A 185 -4.74 -10.05 -4.65
CA ILE A 185 -5.81 -9.98 -5.65
C ILE A 185 -6.98 -9.15 -5.12
N ASP A 186 -7.72 -8.51 -6.03
CA ASP A 186 -8.89 -7.73 -5.67
C ASP A 186 -9.96 -8.57 -4.95
N LEU A 187 -10.40 -8.10 -3.78
CA LEU A 187 -11.39 -8.77 -2.93
C LEU A 187 -12.71 -9.00 -3.65
N PHE A 188 -13.20 -8.04 -4.43
CA PHE A 188 -14.54 -8.09 -5.01
C PHE A 188 -14.58 -8.88 -6.31
N ASP A 189 -13.54 -8.74 -7.14
CA ASP A 189 -13.50 -9.31 -8.49
C ASP A 189 -13.16 -10.80 -8.50
N ASN A 190 -12.67 -11.34 -7.38
CA ASN A 190 -12.28 -12.74 -7.27
C ASN A 190 -13.32 -13.59 -6.50
N SER A 191 -13.74 -14.69 -7.13
CA SER A 191 -14.73 -15.61 -6.54
C SER A 191 -14.12 -16.48 -5.42
N PRO A 192 -14.93 -16.91 -4.42
CA PRO A 192 -14.46 -17.88 -3.41
C PRO A 192 -13.89 -19.17 -4.02
N SER A 193 -14.47 -19.66 -5.13
CA SER A 193 -13.98 -20.86 -5.82
C SER A 193 -12.60 -20.65 -6.46
N PHE A 194 -12.32 -19.45 -6.96
CA PHE A 194 -11.02 -19.13 -7.53
C PHE A 194 -9.96 -19.04 -6.43
N ILE A 195 -10.25 -18.33 -5.34
CA ILE A 195 -9.39 -18.25 -4.15
C ILE A 195 -9.08 -19.66 -3.62
N ALA A 196 -10.10 -20.50 -3.46
CA ALA A 196 -9.92 -21.89 -3.03
C ALA A 196 -9.01 -22.69 -3.99
N SER A 197 -9.08 -22.43 -5.30
CA SER A 197 -8.23 -23.10 -6.29
C SER A 197 -6.75 -22.72 -6.16
N LEU A 198 -6.44 -21.46 -5.83
CA LEU A 198 -5.06 -21.03 -5.54
C LEU A 198 -4.56 -21.63 -4.22
N LYS A 199 -5.39 -21.62 -3.17
CA LYS A 199 -5.03 -22.23 -1.88
C LYS A 199 -4.76 -23.72 -1.99
N LEU A 200 -5.48 -24.46 -2.84
CA LEU A 200 -5.22 -25.88 -3.11
C LEU A 200 -3.84 -26.14 -3.73
N LYS A 201 -3.23 -25.13 -4.37
CA LYS A 201 -1.86 -25.17 -4.88
C LYS A 201 -0.81 -24.76 -3.83
N GLY A 202 -1.24 -24.35 -2.64
CA GLY A 202 -0.37 -23.97 -1.53
C GLY A 202 -0.12 -22.46 -1.41
N TYR A 203 -0.69 -21.63 -2.28
CA TYR A 203 -0.53 -20.18 -2.20
C TYR A 203 -1.25 -19.57 -1.00
N LYS A 204 -0.63 -18.53 -0.43
CA LYS A 204 -1.29 -17.57 0.45
C LYS A 204 -2.03 -16.52 -0.36
N ILE A 205 -3.19 -16.08 0.14
CA ILE A 205 -4.04 -15.12 -0.56
C ILE A 205 -4.18 -13.85 0.27
N ILE A 206 -3.65 -12.75 -0.26
CA ILE A 206 -3.88 -11.40 0.22
C ILE A 206 -5.06 -10.84 -0.58
N CYS A 207 -6.03 -10.24 0.10
CA CYS A 207 -7.19 -9.65 -0.55
C CYS A 207 -7.15 -8.13 -0.43
N TYR A 208 -6.90 -7.49 -1.57
CA TYR A 208 -6.92 -6.04 -1.74
C TYR A 208 -8.33 -5.47 -1.63
N PHE A 209 -8.46 -4.34 -0.94
CA PHE A 209 -9.59 -3.42 -1.10
C PHE A 209 -9.16 -2.02 -0.67
N SER A 210 -9.77 -0.97 -1.24
CA SER A 210 -9.55 0.36 -0.70
C SER A 210 -10.25 0.54 0.65
N ALA A 211 -9.50 0.95 1.67
CA ALA A 211 -10.03 1.24 3.00
C ALA A 211 -10.22 2.74 3.25
N GLY A 212 -9.41 3.58 2.59
CA GLY A 212 -9.47 5.04 2.71
C GLY A 212 -10.15 5.76 1.55
N SER A 213 -10.71 5.04 0.58
CA SER A 213 -11.50 5.64 -0.50
C SER A 213 -12.83 4.90 -0.77
N TYR A 214 -13.81 5.69 -1.19
CA TYR A 214 -15.07 5.24 -1.75
C TYR A 214 -14.90 5.06 -3.26
N GLU A 215 -15.29 3.90 -3.76
CA GLU A 215 -15.22 3.51 -5.17
C GLU A 215 -16.66 3.24 -5.67
N ASP A 216 -17.18 4.08 -6.58
CA ASP A 216 -18.61 4.07 -6.95
C ASP A 216 -19.08 2.80 -7.67
N TRP A 217 -18.12 1.97 -8.08
CA TRP A 217 -18.34 0.77 -8.84
C TRP A 217 -18.37 -0.50 -7.98
N ARG A 218 -18.09 -0.41 -6.68
CA ARG A 218 -18.13 -1.54 -5.75
C ARG A 218 -19.57 -1.94 -5.45
N SER A 219 -19.79 -3.24 -5.23
CA SER A 219 -21.14 -3.75 -4.96
C SER A 219 -21.75 -3.24 -3.65
N ASP A 220 -20.92 -2.74 -2.73
CA ASP A 220 -21.30 -2.15 -1.45
C ASP A 220 -21.29 -0.61 -1.46
N ALA A 221 -21.09 0.03 -2.63
CA ALA A 221 -21.06 1.49 -2.75
C ALA A 221 -22.31 2.17 -2.18
N GLY A 222 -23.48 1.51 -2.30
CA GLY A 222 -24.74 2.01 -1.75
C GLY A 222 -24.84 2.02 -0.22
N ASN A 223 -23.86 1.47 0.50
CA ASN A 223 -23.82 1.48 1.97
C ASN A 223 -23.18 2.75 2.54
N PHE A 224 -22.42 3.49 1.73
CA PHE A 224 -21.84 4.77 2.12
C PHE A 224 -22.89 5.89 2.02
N THR A 225 -22.88 6.81 2.97
CA THR A 225 -23.66 8.06 2.88
C THR A 225 -22.79 9.20 2.40
N LYS A 226 -23.38 10.34 2.04
CA LYS A 226 -22.61 11.45 1.47
C LYS A 226 -21.61 12.03 2.48
N GLU A 227 -21.89 11.91 3.77
CA GLU A 227 -21.03 12.34 4.87
C GLU A 227 -19.78 11.48 5.03
N ASP A 228 -19.77 10.26 4.49
CA ASP A 228 -18.64 9.34 4.61
C ASP A 228 -17.49 9.65 3.65
N TYR A 229 -17.74 10.39 2.56
CA TYR A 229 -16.73 10.68 1.55
C TYR A 229 -16.69 12.15 1.15
N GLY A 230 -15.48 12.65 0.92
CA GLY A 230 -15.18 14.06 0.70
C GLY A 230 -14.85 14.35 -0.75
N GLU A 231 -13.64 14.85 -0.97
CA GLU A 231 -13.12 15.26 -2.26
C GLU A 231 -12.79 14.05 -3.15
N ALA A 232 -12.94 14.25 -4.46
CA ALA A 232 -12.54 13.26 -5.46
C ALA A 232 -11.02 13.08 -5.44
N MET A 233 -10.56 11.84 -5.62
CA MET A 233 -9.14 11.53 -5.67
C MET A 233 -8.54 11.92 -7.03
N ASP A 234 -7.44 12.68 -7.01
CA ASP A 234 -6.79 13.10 -8.26
C ASP A 234 -6.21 11.90 -9.01
N GLY A 235 -6.50 11.81 -10.31
CA GLY A 235 -6.06 10.71 -11.17
C GLY A 235 -6.94 9.46 -11.16
N TRP A 236 -7.92 9.35 -10.25
CA TRP A 236 -8.75 8.15 -10.07
C TRP A 236 -10.24 8.49 -10.22
N GLU A 237 -10.77 8.32 -11.44
CA GLU A 237 -12.18 8.62 -11.75
C GLU A 237 -13.11 7.62 -11.06
N GLY A 238 -14.15 8.13 -10.38
CA GLY A 238 -15.08 7.29 -9.61
C GLY A 238 -14.59 6.98 -8.19
N GLU A 239 -13.55 7.68 -7.72
CA GLU A 239 -12.95 7.47 -6.40
C GLU A 239 -12.91 8.76 -5.56
N TRP A 240 -13.26 8.64 -4.27
CA TRP A 240 -13.32 9.77 -3.33
C TRP A 240 -12.71 9.40 -1.99
N TRP A 241 -12.06 10.34 -1.31
CA TRP A 241 -11.50 10.10 0.02
C TRP A 241 -12.57 9.84 1.07
N LEU A 242 -12.35 8.86 1.95
CA LEU A 242 -13.24 8.54 3.06
C LEU A 242 -12.87 9.30 4.34
N ASP A 243 -13.87 9.61 5.17
CA ASP A 243 -13.67 9.95 6.58
C ASP A 243 -13.43 8.67 7.38
N THR A 244 -12.15 8.35 7.63
CA THR A 244 -11.75 7.14 8.38
C THR A 244 -12.14 7.18 9.86
N ASN A 245 -12.66 8.31 10.37
CA ASN A 245 -13.26 8.40 11.69
C ASN A 245 -14.76 8.11 11.71
N SER A 246 -15.43 8.04 10.55
CA SER A 246 -16.84 7.68 10.48
C SER A 246 -17.10 6.27 11.01
N GLU A 247 -18.10 6.14 11.89
CA GLU A 247 -18.56 4.84 12.38
C GLU A 247 -19.14 3.99 11.24
N ASN A 248 -19.79 4.61 10.25
CA ASN A 248 -20.33 3.89 9.10
C ASN A 248 -19.20 3.34 8.21
N VAL A 249 -18.17 4.16 7.94
CA VAL A 249 -16.97 3.70 7.21
C VAL A 249 -16.31 2.53 7.91
N ARG A 250 -16.11 2.62 9.24
CA ARG A 250 -15.53 1.52 10.02
C ARG A 250 -16.40 0.26 9.98
N SER A 251 -17.73 0.40 10.03
CA SER A 251 -18.66 -0.71 9.87
C SER A 251 -18.52 -1.39 8.50
N ILE A 252 -18.47 -0.59 7.43
CA ILE A 252 -18.30 -1.12 6.06
C ILE A 252 -16.96 -1.84 5.92
N MET A 253 -15.87 -1.31 6.50
CA MET A 253 -14.59 -2.01 6.51
C MET A 253 -14.62 -3.31 7.30
N SER A 254 -15.32 -3.36 8.44
CA SER A 254 -15.53 -4.63 9.15
C SER A 254 -16.26 -5.66 8.28
N ASP A 255 -17.26 -5.23 7.50
CA ASP A 255 -17.98 -6.09 6.55
C ASP A 255 -17.09 -6.55 5.39
N ARG A 256 -16.23 -5.69 4.85
CA ARG A 256 -15.22 -6.07 3.83
C ARG A 256 -14.21 -7.08 4.37
N ILE A 257 -13.74 -6.90 5.59
CA ILE A 257 -12.82 -7.86 6.25
C ILE A 257 -13.56 -9.19 6.54
N ALA A 258 -14.84 -9.13 6.94
CA ALA A 258 -15.66 -10.34 7.10
C ALA A 258 -15.85 -11.07 5.77
N LEU A 259 -16.04 -10.34 4.66
CA LEU A 259 -16.11 -10.90 3.32
C LEU A 259 -14.79 -11.57 2.92
N ALA A 260 -13.65 -10.94 3.18
CA ALA A 260 -12.32 -11.51 2.93
C ALA A 260 -12.14 -12.85 3.67
N GLN A 261 -12.50 -12.89 4.95
CA GLN A 261 -12.48 -14.14 5.73
C GLN A 261 -13.39 -15.21 5.12
N ALA A 262 -14.63 -14.84 4.76
CA ALA A 262 -15.61 -15.77 4.19
C ALA A 262 -15.18 -16.32 2.82
N LYS A 263 -14.43 -15.53 2.03
CA LYS A 263 -13.84 -15.95 0.77
C LYS A 263 -12.59 -16.83 0.95
N GLY A 264 -12.00 -16.83 2.14
CA GLY A 264 -10.85 -17.65 2.51
C GLY A 264 -9.51 -16.96 2.35
N CYS A 265 -9.46 -15.62 2.32
CA CYS A 265 -8.21 -14.87 2.30
C CYS A 265 -7.35 -15.20 3.55
N ASP A 266 -6.03 -15.24 3.40
CA ASP A 266 -5.07 -15.36 4.51
C ASP A 266 -4.68 -13.98 5.08
N ALA A 267 -4.87 -12.92 4.31
CA ALA A 267 -4.52 -11.56 4.65
C ALA A 267 -5.37 -10.53 3.91
N ILE A 268 -5.28 -9.27 4.34
CA ILE A 268 -5.87 -8.10 3.66
C ILE A 268 -4.80 -7.06 3.31
N ASP A 269 -4.96 -6.40 2.16
CA ASP A 269 -4.19 -5.21 1.74
C ASP A 269 -5.14 -3.99 1.66
N PRO A 270 -5.32 -3.25 2.78
CA PRO A 270 -6.20 -2.08 2.82
C PRO A 270 -5.51 -0.84 2.24
N ASP A 271 -6.00 -0.35 1.10
CA ASP A 271 -5.41 0.80 0.40
C ASP A 271 -5.87 2.17 0.95
N ASN A 272 -5.19 3.22 0.51
CA ASN A 272 -5.53 4.63 0.70
C ASN A 272 -5.56 5.08 2.17
N ILE A 273 -4.75 4.45 3.02
CA ILE A 273 -4.65 4.75 4.47
C ILE A 273 -3.98 6.10 4.79
N ASN A 274 -3.49 6.80 3.78
CA ASN A 274 -2.71 8.04 3.84
C ASN A 274 -3.54 9.31 3.56
N GLY A 275 -4.85 9.27 3.80
CA GLY A 275 -5.74 10.42 3.62
C GLY A 275 -5.26 11.69 4.36
N TYR A 276 -4.59 11.56 5.52
CA TYR A 276 -4.03 12.69 6.27
C TYR A 276 -2.95 13.50 5.51
N GLN A 277 -2.41 12.98 4.41
CA GLN A 277 -1.43 13.65 3.54
C GLN A 277 -2.08 14.26 2.29
N ASN A 278 -3.40 14.15 2.15
CA ASN A 278 -4.12 14.47 0.92
C ASN A 278 -5.25 15.49 1.18
N PRO A 279 -5.68 16.24 0.14
CA PRO A 279 -6.81 17.15 0.24
C PRO A 279 -8.14 16.37 0.22
N THR A 280 -8.47 15.70 1.33
CA THR A 280 -9.62 14.79 1.42
C THR A 280 -10.97 15.48 1.58
N GLY A 281 -10.97 16.76 1.97
CA GLY A 281 -12.17 17.45 2.46
C GLY A 281 -12.46 17.19 3.94
N PHE A 282 -11.65 16.35 4.60
CA PHE A 282 -11.70 16.07 6.03
C PHE A 282 -10.41 16.52 6.71
N ASN A 283 -10.46 16.79 8.01
CA ASN A 283 -9.28 17.15 8.81
C ASN A 283 -8.64 15.90 9.44
N LEU A 284 -8.25 14.94 8.59
CA LEU A 284 -7.62 13.69 9.03
C LEU A 284 -6.17 13.93 9.45
N THR A 285 -5.74 13.23 10.50
CA THR A 285 -4.39 13.28 11.07
C THR A 285 -3.68 11.93 10.99
N GLU A 286 -2.36 11.91 11.20
CA GLU A 286 -1.59 10.65 11.36
C GLU A 286 -2.19 9.76 12.46
N GLY A 287 -2.62 10.35 13.57
CA GLY A 287 -3.27 9.63 14.67
C GLY A 287 -4.58 8.95 14.27
N ASP A 288 -5.35 9.56 13.36
CA ASP A 288 -6.58 8.97 12.82
C ASP A 288 -6.26 7.75 11.94
N ALA A 289 -5.22 7.85 11.11
CA ALA A 289 -4.74 6.72 10.31
C ALA A 289 -4.25 5.56 11.18
N VAL A 290 -3.43 5.84 12.20
CA VAL A 290 -2.97 4.83 13.17
C VAL A 290 -4.16 4.19 13.92
N SER A 291 -5.16 4.98 14.31
CA SER A 291 -6.39 4.50 14.94
C SER A 291 -7.21 3.59 14.02
N PHE A 292 -7.33 3.96 12.75
CA PHE A 292 -8.06 3.18 11.74
C PHE A 292 -7.36 1.87 11.40
N LEU A 293 -6.04 1.92 11.21
CA LEU A 293 -5.20 0.75 11.01
C LEU A 293 -5.23 -0.21 12.20
N ARG A 294 -5.19 0.29 13.44
CA ARG A 294 -5.32 -0.54 14.64
C ARG A 294 -6.69 -1.22 14.72
N PHE A 295 -7.76 -0.54 14.33
CA PHE A 295 -9.10 -1.12 14.23
C PHE A 295 -9.13 -2.27 13.20
N MET A 296 -8.63 -2.03 11.98
CA MET A 296 -8.61 -3.06 10.93
C MET A 296 -7.71 -4.25 11.27
N ALA A 297 -6.55 -4.00 11.89
CA ALA A 297 -5.66 -5.06 12.37
C ALA A 297 -6.36 -5.93 13.42
N GLY A 298 -7.09 -5.32 14.36
CA GLY A 298 -7.92 -6.06 15.32
C GLY A 298 -8.99 -6.92 14.65
N GLU A 299 -9.71 -6.38 13.66
CA GLU A 299 -10.70 -7.13 12.88
C GLU A 299 -10.07 -8.31 12.13
N ALA A 300 -8.94 -8.09 11.44
CA ALA A 300 -8.24 -9.11 10.67
C ALA A 300 -7.67 -10.22 11.58
N HIS A 301 -6.94 -9.84 12.63
CA HIS A 301 -6.31 -10.78 13.57
C HIS A 301 -7.34 -11.63 14.33
N ASN A 302 -8.47 -11.04 14.74
CA ASN A 302 -9.57 -11.79 15.37
C ASN A 302 -10.21 -12.81 14.42
N ARG A 303 -10.11 -12.56 13.11
CA ARG A 303 -10.62 -13.43 12.04
C ARG A 303 -9.58 -14.41 11.50
N GLY A 304 -8.36 -14.42 12.07
CA GLY A 304 -7.28 -15.31 11.66
C GLY A 304 -6.59 -14.90 10.35
N MET A 305 -6.69 -13.63 9.96
CA MET A 305 -6.04 -13.06 8.79
C MET A 305 -4.93 -12.09 9.19
N ALA A 306 -3.89 -12.00 8.36
CA ALA A 306 -2.84 -11.00 8.47
C ALA A 306 -3.31 -9.64 7.87
N ILE A 307 -2.57 -8.56 8.14
CA ILE A 307 -2.83 -7.23 7.56
C ILE A 307 -1.54 -6.56 7.09
N GLY A 308 -1.60 -5.94 5.91
CA GLY A 308 -0.54 -5.11 5.36
C GLY A 308 -0.69 -3.63 5.71
N LEU A 309 0.44 -2.93 5.87
CA LEU A 309 0.49 -1.48 5.71
C LEU A 309 0.73 -1.15 4.24
N LYS A 310 -0.22 -0.50 3.58
CA LYS A 310 -0.07 0.01 2.21
C LYS A 310 0.54 1.41 2.24
N ASN A 311 1.76 1.55 1.71
CA ASN A 311 2.55 2.79 1.78
C ASN A 311 2.67 3.31 3.23
N GLY A 312 2.47 4.61 3.50
CA GLY A 312 2.40 5.10 4.89
C GLY A 312 3.74 5.25 5.62
N GLY A 313 4.83 5.54 4.90
CA GLY A 313 6.18 5.68 5.45
C GLY A 313 6.32 6.58 6.70
N ALA A 314 5.48 7.61 6.83
CA ALA A 314 5.50 8.54 7.96
C ALA A 314 5.02 7.93 9.29
N ILE A 315 4.22 6.86 9.26
CA ILE A 315 3.60 6.24 10.44
C ILE A 315 4.12 4.82 10.72
N VAL A 316 5.17 4.38 10.01
CA VAL A 316 5.70 3.00 10.14
C VAL A 316 6.03 2.66 11.59
N ASP A 317 6.73 3.55 12.30
CA ASP A 317 7.15 3.32 13.69
C ASP A 317 5.96 3.22 14.66
N ASP A 318 4.81 3.82 14.32
CA ASP A 318 3.59 3.78 15.13
C ASP A 318 2.74 2.52 14.90
N VAL A 319 2.97 1.80 13.79
CA VAL A 319 2.08 0.70 13.35
C VAL A 319 2.76 -0.65 13.22
N VAL A 320 4.09 -0.70 13.04
CA VAL A 320 4.82 -1.94 12.73
C VAL A 320 4.61 -3.07 13.75
N ASP A 321 4.36 -2.73 15.02
CA ASP A 321 4.12 -3.70 16.09
C ASP A 321 2.81 -4.51 15.92
N PHE A 322 1.86 -4.02 15.12
CA PHE A 322 0.59 -4.68 14.84
C PHE A 322 0.28 -4.87 13.35
N MET A 323 1.26 -4.63 12.48
CA MET A 323 1.19 -4.94 11.05
C MET A 323 1.97 -6.22 10.75
N ASP A 324 1.54 -6.99 9.75
CA ASP A 324 2.16 -8.27 9.41
C ASP A 324 3.18 -8.18 8.27
N PHE A 325 2.95 -7.26 7.34
CA PHE A 325 3.80 -6.95 6.20
C PHE A 325 3.55 -5.50 5.74
N CYS A 326 4.30 -5.05 4.76
CA CYS A 326 4.05 -3.79 4.05
C CYS A 326 3.89 -4.05 2.56
N VAL A 327 2.95 -3.37 1.92
CA VAL A 327 2.90 -3.23 0.45
C VAL A 327 3.36 -1.82 0.14
N GLN A 328 4.46 -1.69 -0.60
CA GLN A 328 5.13 -0.42 -0.84
C GLN A 328 5.23 -0.16 -2.33
N GLU A 329 4.82 1.03 -2.77
CA GLU A 329 4.92 1.45 -4.16
C GLU A 329 5.94 2.58 -4.36
N SER A 330 6.83 2.40 -5.33
CA SER A 330 7.69 3.43 -5.92
C SER A 330 8.71 4.08 -4.97
N CYS A 331 9.10 3.42 -3.86
CA CYS A 331 10.03 4.06 -2.93
C CYS A 331 11.41 4.31 -3.54
N VAL A 332 11.85 3.53 -4.53
CA VAL A 332 13.12 3.78 -5.22
C VAL A 332 13.00 5.02 -6.08
N ALA A 333 11.90 5.14 -6.84
CA ALA A 333 11.61 6.32 -7.67
C ALA A 333 11.59 7.63 -6.85
N TYR A 334 11.02 7.59 -5.65
CA TYR A 334 10.91 8.76 -4.78
C TYR A 334 12.05 8.88 -3.74
N LYS A 335 12.94 7.90 -3.63
CA LYS A 335 14.00 7.82 -2.61
C LYS A 335 13.46 7.80 -1.18
N GLU A 336 12.40 7.04 -0.97
CA GLU A 336 11.61 6.96 0.27
C GLU A 336 11.62 5.56 0.89
N CYS A 337 12.55 4.68 0.50
CA CYS A 337 12.56 3.28 0.99
C CYS A 337 12.92 3.15 2.48
N GLY A 338 13.61 4.15 3.03
CA GLY A 338 14.22 4.10 4.37
C GLY A 338 13.28 3.63 5.49
N PRO A 339 12.12 4.28 5.71
CA PRO A 339 11.20 3.90 6.79
C PRO A 339 10.72 2.45 6.73
N TYR A 340 10.57 1.88 5.53
CA TYR A 340 10.04 0.54 5.36
C TYR A 340 11.02 -0.57 5.77
N HIS A 341 12.32 -0.27 5.93
CA HIS A 341 13.30 -1.22 6.49
C HIS A 341 12.93 -1.67 7.91
N THR A 342 12.17 -0.85 8.66
CA THR A 342 11.68 -1.25 9.99
C THR A 342 10.91 -2.56 9.92
N PHE A 343 10.16 -2.86 8.84
CA PHE A 343 9.48 -4.15 8.70
C PHE A 343 10.46 -5.34 8.68
N LEU A 344 11.62 -5.19 8.03
CA LEU A 344 12.65 -6.23 7.98
C LEU A 344 13.25 -6.50 9.37
N GLU A 345 13.37 -5.48 10.22
CA GLU A 345 13.83 -5.62 11.60
C GLU A 345 12.88 -6.50 12.44
N TYR A 346 11.59 -6.54 12.08
CA TYR A 346 10.57 -7.41 12.68
C TYR A 346 10.39 -8.73 11.93
N ASN A 347 11.30 -9.09 11.02
CA ASN A 347 11.19 -10.23 10.10
C ASN A 347 9.91 -10.21 9.25
N SER A 348 9.40 -9.04 8.91
CA SER A 348 8.18 -8.88 8.10
C SER A 348 8.59 -8.51 6.67
N PRO A 349 7.94 -9.04 5.63
CA PRO A 349 8.29 -8.64 4.28
C PRO A 349 7.78 -7.25 3.95
N VAL A 350 8.54 -6.58 3.07
CA VAL A 350 8.07 -5.46 2.28
C VAL A 350 7.84 -5.98 0.87
N PHE A 351 6.58 -6.14 0.51
CA PHE A 351 6.10 -6.44 -0.83
C PHE A 351 6.18 -5.15 -1.65
N HIS A 352 7.16 -5.06 -2.55
CA HIS A 352 7.59 -3.82 -3.16
C HIS A 352 7.27 -3.77 -4.65
N LEU A 353 6.72 -2.65 -5.11
CA LEU A 353 6.29 -2.41 -6.48
C LEU A 353 7.00 -1.21 -7.06
N GLU A 354 7.49 -1.33 -8.29
CA GLU A 354 8.03 -0.21 -9.05
C GLU A 354 7.39 -0.14 -10.44
N TYR A 355 7.16 1.09 -10.90
CA TYR A 355 6.44 1.39 -12.14
C TYR A 355 7.33 2.23 -13.07
N PRO A 356 8.18 1.61 -13.91
CA PRO A 356 9.04 2.33 -14.86
C PRO A 356 8.25 3.27 -15.78
N ASP A 357 7.02 2.92 -16.16
CA ASP A 357 6.18 3.75 -17.03
C ASP A 357 5.65 5.04 -16.37
N GLU A 358 5.68 5.09 -15.03
CA GLU A 358 5.22 6.22 -14.22
C GLU A 358 6.37 7.02 -13.59
N SER A 359 7.58 6.52 -13.74
CA SER A 359 8.81 7.18 -13.30
C SER A 359 9.70 7.51 -14.49
N GLU A 360 10.73 8.32 -14.28
CA GLU A 360 11.78 8.55 -15.29
C GLU A 360 12.91 7.51 -15.14
N MET A 361 12.67 6.40 -14.43
CA MET A 361 13.66 5.37 -14.14
C MET A 361 13.52 4.16 -15.06
N THR A 362 14.66 3.60 -15.46
CA THR A 362 14.73 2.31 -16.16
C THR A 362 14.68 1.14 -15.16
N VAL A 363 14.27 -0.04 -15.64
CA VAL A 363 14.33 -1.28 -14.84
C VAL A 363 15.75 -1.54 -14.32
N ALA A 364 16.79 -1.25 -15.11
CA ALA A 364 18.17 -1.43 -14.68
C ALA A 364 18.57 -0.51 -13.52
N GLU A 365 18.04 0.72 -13.47
CA GLU A 365 18.26 1.64 -12.35
C GLU A 365 17.48 1.21 -11.12
N ILE A 366 16.21 0.82 -11.31
CA ILE A 366 15.37 0.27 -10.24
C ILE A 366 16.03 -0.96 -9.63
N CYS A 367 16.50 -1.91 -10.44
CA CYS A 367 17.12 -3.15 -9.99
C CYS A 367 18.61 -3.00 -9.64
N SER A 368 19.15 -1.78 -9.58
CA SER A 368 20.55 -1.57 -9.26
C SER A 368 20.85 -1.97 -7.80
N PRO A 369 22.04 -2.55 -7.54
CA PRO A 369 22.48 -2.76 -6.17
C PRO A 369 22.53 -1.42 -5.42
N ASN A 370 21.99 -1.37 -4.20
CA ASN A 370 21.92 -0.17 -3.34
C ASN A 370 20.89 0.90 -3.78
N ASN A 371 19.81 0.49 -4.43
CA ASN A 371 18.62 1.30 -4.72
C ASN A 371 17.80 1.73 -3.46
N GLY A 372 18.21 1.34 -2.24
CA GLY A 372 17.47 1.56 -1.01
C GLY A 372 16.41 0.49 -0.66
N ALA A 373 16.05 -0.42 -1.57
CA ALA A 373 15.08 -1.50 -1.37
C ALA A 373 15.73 -2.86 -1.04
N GLN A 374 16.90 -2.85 -0.38
CA GLN A 374 17.62 -4.09 -0.04
C GLN A 374 16.76 -4.95 0.88
N GLY A 375 16.55 -6.22 0.51
CA GLY A 375 15.72 -7.15 1.28
C GLY A 375 14.22 -7.04 1.02
N PHE A 376 13.77 -6.11 0.16
CA PHE A 376 12.38 -6.03 -0.27
C PHE A 376 12.09 -7.05 -1.38
N SER A 377 10.88 -7.59 -1.38
CA SER A 377 10.40 -8.51 -2.40
C SER A 377 9.86 -7.69 -3.58
N THR A 378 10.73 -7.35 -4.55
CA THR A 378 10.42 -6.37 -5.61
C THR A 378 9.77 -7.00 -6.84
N LEU A 379 8.68 -6.40 -7.32
CA LEU A 379 8.07 -6.64 -8.62
C LEU A 379 8.09 -5.35 -9.45
N ILE A 380 8.45 -5.48 -10.73
CA ILE A 380 8.22 -4.43 -11.72
C ILE A 380 6.87 -4.70 -12.36
N LYS A 381 5.98 -3.70 -12.35
CA LYS A 381 4.59 -3.84 -12.81
C LYS A 381 4.20 -2.68 -13.73
N HIS A 382 3.13 -2.87 -14.50
CA HIS A 382 2.38 -1.73 -15.02
C HIS A 382 1.53 -1.12 -13.89
N LEU A 383 1.27 0.19 -13.93
CA LEU A 383 0.45 0.89 -12.92
C LEU A 383 -0.97 0.29 -12.79
N ILE A 384 -1.52 -0.25 -13.88
CA ILE A 384 -2.86 -0.87 -13.87
C ILE A 384 -2.91 -2.20 -13.11
N LEU A 385 -1.76 -2.73 -12.68
CA LEU A 385 -1.61 -3.98 -11.94
C LEU A 385 -2.32 -5.16 -12.63
N ASP A 386 -2.03 -5.32 -13.93
CA ASP A 386 -2.37 -6.51 -14.70
C ASP A 386 -1.43 -7.68 -14.39
N ASP A 387 -1.60 -8.80 -15.08
CA ASP A 387 -0.75 -9.99 -14.89
C ASP A 387 0.72 -9.77 -15.28
N TRP A 388 1.04 -8.69 -16.00
CA TRP A 388 2.41 -8.47 -16.45
C TRP A 388 3.31 -8.19 -15.25
N THR A 389 4.44 -8.90 -15.20
CA THR A 389 5.45 -8.73 -14.17
C THR A 389 6.84 -8.93 -14.77
N GLU A 390 7.78 -8.08 -14.37
CA GLU A 390 9.20 -8.30 -14.58
C GLU A 390 9.91 -8.36 -13.21
N HIS A 391 10.90 -9.24 -13.09
CA HIS A 391 11.66 -9.43 -11.85
C HIS A 391 13.07 -8.84 -12.02
N CYS A 392 13.62 -8.31 -10.92
CA CYS A 392 15.02 -7.92 -10.91
C CYS A 392 15.95 -9.13 -11.12
N PRO A 393 17.11 -8.96 -11.79
CA PRO A 393 18.02 -10.05 -12.14
C PRO A 393 18.65 -10.81 -10.96
#